data_AF-A0A941G724-F1
#
_entry.id   AF-A0A941G724-F1
#
_cell.length_a   1.000
_cell.length_b   1.000
_cell.length_c   1.000
_cell.angle_alpha   90.00
_cell.angle_beta   90.00
_cell.angle_gamma   90.00
#
_symmetry.space_group_name_H-M   'P 1'
#
loop_
_entity.id
_entity.type
_entity.pdbx_description
1 polymer ?
#
loop_
_entity_poly.entity_id
_entity_poly.type
_entity_poly.pdbx_seq_one_letter_code
_entity_poly.pdbx_strand_id
1 'polypeptide(L)'
;MKLKIDFPKNMITDNLLRQERIPCLCKIAKDFEICFSDTVPNSSGVVLEWNRGELELRAPAGAGGKYTHYSNGLITLGRNNEDSYEIVDLDMFYDDLGWCAVVKNGEYAPPGDFWDEE
;
A
#
# COMPACT_ATOMS: atom_id res chain seq x y z
N MET A 1 3.02 7.77 7.08
CA MET A 1 2.72 6.32 7.16
C MET A 1 3.99 5.51 6.97
N LYS A 2 4.15 4.37 7.66
CA LYS A 2 5.40 3.57 7.59
C LYS A 2 5.13 2.10 7.31
N LEU A 3 5.89 1.50 6.41
CA LEU A 3 5.89 0.07 6.16
C LEU A 3 7.01 -0.60 6.96
N LYS A 4 6.65 -1.50 7.88
CA LYS A 4 7.60 -2.36 8.59
C LYS A 4 7.72 -3.69 7.84
N ILE A 5 8.91 -3.96 7.28
CA ILE A 5 9.16 -5.12 6.43
C ILE A 5 10.65 -5.50 6.48
N ASP A 6 10.92 -6.81 6.50
CA ASP A 6 12.26 -7.36 6.33
C ASP A 6 12.44 -7.81 4.88
N PHE A 7 13.27 -7.08 4.13
CA PHE A 7 13.53 -7.34 2.73
C PHE A 7 14.75 -8.26 2.56
N PRO A 8 14.70 -9.27 1.68
CA PRO A 8 15.85 -10.09 1.35
C PRO A 8 17.04 -9.25 0.87
N LYS A 9 18.19 -9.40 1.52
CA LYS A 9 19.43 -8.69 1.19
C LYS A 9 20.06 -9.26 -0.08
N ASN A 10 19.56 -8.84 -1.24
CA ASN A 10 20.07 -9.24 -2.55
C ASN A 10 19.87 -8.14 -3.60
N MET A 11 20.56 -8.30 -4.75
CA MET A 11 20.56 -7.30 -5.82
C MET A 11 19.17 -7.09 -6.46
N ILE A 12 18.29 -8.09 -6.44
CA ILE A 12 16.93 -7.98 -6.99
C ILE A 12 16.15 -6.98 -6.13
N THR A 13 16.15 -7.18 -4.81
CA THR A 13 15.49 -6.28 -3.88
C THR A 13 16.12 -4.88 -3.90
N ASP A 14 17.45 -4.77 -3.97
CA ASP A 14 18.13 -3.48 -4.05
C ASP A 14 17.73 -2.69 -5.31
N ASN A 15 17.52 -3.36 -6.43
CA ASN A 15 17.03 -2.73 -7.66
C ASN A 15 15.56 -2.35 -7.57
N LEU A 16 14.73 -3.21 -6.96
CA LEU A 16 13.31 -2.96 -6.73
C LEU A 16 13.09 -1.70 -5.89
N LEU A 17 13.81 -1.57 -4.76
CA LEU A 17 13.70 -0.45 -3.82
C LEU A 17 14.18 0.90 -4.38
N ARG A 18 14.81 0.91 -5.56
CA ARG A 18 15.18 2.15 -6.27
C ARG A 18 14.10 2.63 -7.24
N GLN A 19 13.10 1.81 -7.52
CA GLN A 19 12.02 2.17 -8.43
C GLN A 19 10.92 2.94 -7.71
N GLU A 20 10.25 3.79 -8.45
CA GLU A 20 8.96 4.34 -8.07
C GLU A 20 7.84 3.41 -8.56
N ARG A 21 6.67 3.47 -7.93
CA ARG A 21 5.48 2.70 -8.35
C ARG A 21 5.77 1.19 -8.43
N ILE A 22 6.40 0.66 -7.38
CA ILE A 22 6.69 -0.76 -7.22
C ILE A 22 5.37 -1.55 -7.15
N PRO A 23 5.19 -2.63 -7.92
CA PRO A 23 4.02 -3.49 -7.79
C PRO A 23 3.93 -4.11 -6.40
N CYS A 24 2.76 -4.03 -5.79
CA CYS A 24 2.49 -4.69 -4.52
C CYS A 24 1.05 -5.20 -4.46
N LEU A 25 0.76 -6.01 -3.44
CA LEU A 25 -0.59 -6.45 -3.12
C LEU A 25 -0.94 -5.94 -1.72
N CYS A 26 -1.97 -5.10 -1.65
CA CYS A 26 -2.51 -4.53 -0.43
C CYS A 26 -3.61 -5.45 0.11
N LYS A 27 -3.48 -5.86 1.37
CA LYS A 27 -4.47 -6.69 2.08
C LYS A 27 -4.83 -6.00 3.38
N ILE A 28 -6.07 -5.59 3.52
CA ILE A 28 -6.53 -4.83 4.68
C ILE A 28 -7.64 -5.62 5.38
N ALA A 29 -7.39 -5.94 6.64
CA ALA A 29 -8.36 -6.47 7.57
C ALA A 29 -8.10 -5.76 8.91
N LYS A 30 -7.88 -6.49 10.01
CA LYS A 30 -7.43 -5.87 11.26
C LYS A 30 -6.13 -5.06 11.06
N ASP A 31 -5.21 -5.63 10.29
CA ASP A 31 -3.94 -5.02 9.94
C ASP A 31 -3.95 -4.64 8.45
N PHE A 32 -3.07 -3.70 8.08
CA PHE A 32 -2.80 -3.35 6.70
C PHE A 32 -1.49 -3.99 6.29
N GLU A 33 -1.58 -5.09 5.54
CA GLU A 33 -0.45 -5.85 5.03
C GLU A 33 -0.14 -5.44 3.58
N ILE A 34 1.15 -5.34 3.25
CA ILE A 34 1.65 -5.14 1.88
C ILE A 34 2.57 -6.30 1.52
N CYS A 35 2.32 -6.92 0.37
CA CYS A 35 3.09 -8.04 -0.15
C CYS A 35 3.77 -7.68 -1.46
N PHE A 36 5.01 -8.15 -1.64
CA PHE A 36 5.81 -8.01 -2.86
C PHE A 36 6.12 -9.40 -3.40
N SER A 37 5.68 -9.69 -4.63
CA SER A 37 5.98 -10.94 -5.33
C SER A 37 7.26 -10.89 -6.15
N ASP A 38 7.77 -9.69 -6.43
CA ASP A 38 9.00 -9.49 -7.21
C ASP A 38 10.27 -9.72 -6.39
N THR A 39 10.15 -9.83 -5.06
CA THR A 39 11.27 -10.22 -4.18
C THR A 39 11.41 -11.73 -4.10
N VAL A 40 12.65 -12.20 -3.91
CA VAL A 40 12.96 -13.62 -3.78
C VAL A 40 13.77 -13.85 -2.48
N PRO A 41 13.19 -14.52 -1.46
CA PRO A 41 11.80 -14.96 -1.37
C PRO A 41 10.80 -13.78 -1.30
N ASN A 42 9.52 -14.05 -1.57
CA ASN A 42 8.45 -13.06 -1.45
C ASN A 42 8.48 -12.39 -0.08
N SER A 43 8.24 -11.08 -0.07
CA SER A 43 8.32 -10.27 1.14
C SER A 43 6.95 -9.72 1.50
N SER A 44 6.65 -9.66 2.79
CA SER A 44 5.42 -9.07 3.29
C SER A 44 5.71 -8.26 4.55
N GLY A 45 5.05 -7.12 4.66
CA GLY A 45 5.16 -6.22 5.81
C GLY A 45 3.83 -5.67 6.24
N VAL A 46 3.84 -4.95 7.36
CA VAL A 46 2.67 -4.28 7.91
C VAL A 46 2.85 -2.77 7.89
N VAL A 47 1.80 -2.07 7.49
CA VAL A 47 1.74 -0.61 7.58
C VAL A 47 1.40 -0.22 9.02
N LEU A 48 2.17 0.70 9.56
CA LEU A 48 2.00 1.33 10.85
C LEU A 48 1.50 2.76 10.66
N GLU A 49 0.89 3.31 11.72
CA GLU A 49 0.43 4.70 11.75
C GLU A 49 -0.60 5.02 10.65
N TRP A 50 -1.43 4.04 10.29
CA TRP A 50 -2.56 4.23 9.38
C TRP A 50 -3.88 4.27 10.15
N ASN A 51 -4.85 5.01 9.62
CA ASN A 51 -6.22 5.09 10.07
C ASN A 51 -7.14 4.46 9.01
N ARG A 52 -7.99 3.54 9.46
CA ARG A 52 -8.95 2.84 8.58
C ARG A 52 -10.00 3.78 7.98
N GLY A 53 -10.55 4.70 8.77
CA GLY A 53 -11.55 5.66 8.26
C GLY A 53 -10.96 6.54 7.17
N GLU A 54 -9.74 7.04 7.36
CA GLU A 54 -9.04 7.81 6.31
C GLU A 54 -8.77 6.99 5.05
N LEU A 55 -8.37 5.72 5.20
CA LEU A 55 -8.19 4.83 4.07
C LEU A 55 -9.49 4.65 3.28
N GLU A 56 -10.61 4.38 3.96
CA GLU A 56 -11.90 4.06 3.33
C GLU A 56 -12.52 5.26 2.58
N LEU A 57 -12.13 6.50 2.91
CA LEU A 57 -12.45 7.69 2.12
C LEU A 57 -11.75 7.74 0.74
N ARG A 58 -10.74 6.90 0.53
CA ARG A 58 -9.85 6.91 -0.66
C ARG A 58 -9.83 5.58 -1.40
N ALA A 59 -10.15 4.51 -0.69
CA ALA A 59 -10.13 3.15 -1.19
C ALA A 59 -11.37 2.47 -0.58
N PRO A 60 -12.46 2.31 -1.34
CA PRO A 60 -13.68 1.75 -0.76
C PRO A 60 -13.46 0.29 -0.33
N ALA A 61 -14.06 -0.06 0.80
CA ALA A 61 -14.05 -1.42 1.30
C ALA A 61 -14.96 -2.30 0.45
N GLY A 62 -14.45 -3.46 0.02
CA GLY A 62 -15.26 -4.50 -0.61
C GLY A 62 -16.08 -5.29 0.42
N ALA A 63 -17.12 -5.97 -0.06
CA ALA A 63 -17.97 -6.84 0.76
C ALA A 63 -17.60 -8.33 0.59
N GLY A 64 -17.63 -9.10 1.68
CA GLY A 64 -17.78 -10.57 1.62
C GLY A 64 -16.51 -11.43 1.68
N GLY A 65 -15.37 -10.92 2.14
CA GLY A 65 -14.11 -11.70 2.24
C GLY A 65 -13.41 -11.62 3.60
N LYS A 66 -12.30 -12.37 3.75
CA LYS A 66 -11.41 -12.27 4.94
C LYS A 66 -10.81 -10.87 5.09
N TYR A 67 -10.60 -10.18 3.97
CA TYR A 67 -10.04 -8.84 3.89
C TYR A 67 -11.13 -7.89 3.39
N THR A 68 -11.21 -6.70 3.99
CA THR A 68 -12.07 -5.62 3.47
C THR A 68 -11.47 -5.03 2.21
N HIS A 69 -10.15 -5.14 2.02
CA HIS A 69 -9.48 -4.74 0.80
C HIS A 69 -8.48 -5.82 0.40
N TYR A 70 -8.56 -6.28 -0.84
CA TYR A 70 -7.58 -7.18 -1.44
C TYR A 70 -7.34 -6.68 -2.86
N SER A 71 -6.33 -5.84 -3.03
CA SER A 71 -6.18 -5.02 -4.23
C SER A 71 -4.71 -4.90 -4.64
N ASN A 72 -4.46 -4.95 -5.94
CA ASN A 72 -3.15 -4.64 -6.49
C ASN A 72 -2.83 -3.17 -6.24
N GLY A 73 -1.61 -2.88 -5.86
CA GLY A 73 -1.14 -1.53 -5.56
C GLY A 73 0.13 -1.18 -6.31
N LEU A 74 0.39 0.12 -6.39
CA LEU A 74 1.65 0.69 -6.82
C LEU A 74 2.17 1.57 -5.69
N ILE A 75 3.31 1.19 -5.13
CA ILE A 75 3.90 1.82 -3.96
C ILE A 75 5.27 2.41 -4.26
N THR A 76 5.51 3.62 -3.77
CA THR A 76 6.85 4.22 -3.74
C THR A 76 7.33 4.26 -2.30
N LEU A 77 8.53 3.73 -2.06
CA LEU A 77 9.12 3.64 -0.72
C LEU A 77 10.30 4.60 -0.55
N GLY A 78 10.26 5.40 0.51
CA GLY A 78 11.40 6.18 1.01
C GLY A 78 12.15 5.38 2.07
N ARG A 79 13.47 5.24 1.96
CA ARG A 79 14.25 4.51 2.96
C ARG A 79 14.46 5.37 4.20
N ASN A 80 13.94 4.92 5.35
CA ASN A 80 14.22 5.52 6.64
C ASN A 80 15.33 4.78 7.38
N ASN A 81 15.06 3.53 7.80
CA ASN A 81 15.97 2.67 8.58
C ASN A 81 16.02 1.26 7.94
N GLU A 82 16.77 0.31 8.52
CA GLU A 82 16.96 -1.03 7.94
C GLU A 82 15.63 -1.80 7.71
N ASP A 83 14.67 -1.71 8.63
CA ASP A 83 13.43 -2.52 8.60
C ASP A 83 12.14 -1.67 8.51
N SER A 84 12.29 -0.39 8.18
CA SER A 84 11.18 0.56 8.15
C SER A 84 11.34 1.54 7.00
N TYR A 85 10.30 1.62 6.17
CA TYR A 85 10.24 2.43 4.98
C TYR A 85 9.09 3.42 5.09
N GLU A 86 9.29 4.65 4.66
CA GLU A 86 8.17 5.58 4.45
C GLU A 86 7.42 5.20 3.19
N ILE A 87 6.10 5.21 3.29
CA ILE A 87 5.24 5.10 2.11
C ILE A 87 5.13 6.51 1.55
N VAL A 88 5.83 6.80 0.45
CA VAL A 88 5.81 8.11 -0.22
C VAL A 88 4.54 8.25 -1.04
N ASP A 89 4.26 7.25 -1.88
CA ASP A 89 3.03 7.18 -2.66
C ASP A 89 2.45 5.78 -2.59
N LEU A 90 1.12 5.69 -2.61
CA LEU A 90 0.40 4.44 -2.75
C LEU A 90 -0.86 4.68 -3.56
N ASP A 91 -0.98 3.96 -4.67
CA ASP A 91 -2.23 3.81 -5.41
C ASP A 91 -2.75 2.37 -5.24
N MET A 92 -4.06 2.18 -5.10
CA MET A 92 -4.73 0.88 -5.05
C MET A 92 -5.69 0.73 -6.23
N PHE A 93 -5.69 -0.42 -6.88
CA PHE A 93 -6.49 -0.68 -8.07
C PHE A 93 -7.82 -1.36 -7.74
N TYR A 94 -8.89 -0.81 -8.30
CA TYR A 94 -10.24 -1.35 -8.25
C TYR A 94 -10.77 -1.49 -9.67
N ASP A 95 -11.54 -2.53 -9.94
CA ASP A 95 -12.01 -2.85 -11.30
C ASP A 95 -13.07 -1.86 -11.82
N ASP A 96 -13.85 -1.28 -10.92
CA ASP A 96 -14.88 -0.29 -11.19
C ASP A 96 -14.40 1.17 -11.11
N LEU A 97 -13.30 1.43 -10.38
CA LEU A 97 -12.79 2.79 -10.12
C LEU A 97 -11.39 3.07 -10.70
N GLY A 98 -10.67 2.04 -11.13
CA GLY A 98 -9.28 2.16 -11.58
C GLY A 98 -8.29 2.39 -10.44
N TRP A 99 -7.28 3.23 -10.67
CA TRP A 99 -6.26 3.54 -9.66
C TRP A 99 -6.71 4.63 -8.71
N CYS A 100 -6.97 4.26 -7.46
CA CYS A 100 -7.32 5.17 -6.39
C CYS A 100 -6.06 5.58 -5.61
N ALA A 101 -5.77 6.88 -5.57
CA ALA A 101 -4.67 7.41 -4.78
C ALA A 101 -4.99 7.36 -3.28
N VAL A 102 -4.19 6.63 -2.51
CA VAL A 102 -4.34 6.49 -1.06
C VAL A 102 -3.35 7.38 -0.31
N VAL A 103 -2.09 7.35 -0.75
CA VAL A 103 -1.00 8.16 -0.18
C VAL A 103 -0.36 8.96 -1.29
N LYS A 104 -0.11 10.24 -1.05
CA LYS A 104 0.67 11.12 -1.92
C LYS A 104 1.64 11.94 -1.08
N ASN A 105 2.91 11.95 -1.47
CA ASN A 105 3.98 12.68 -0.77
C ASN A 105 4.06 12.38 0.75
N GLY A 106 3.82 11.14 1.17
CA GLY A 106 3.90 10.70 2.57
C GLY A 106 2.64 10.90 3.40
N GLU A 107 1.64 11.61 2.87
CA GLU A 107 0.37 11.92 3.51
C GLU A 107 -0.79 11.22 2.81
N TYR A 108 -1.93 11.12 3.49
CA TYR A 108 -3.16 10.69 2.83
C TYR A 108 -3.49 11.62 1.66
N ALA A 109 -3.83 11.06 0.51
CA ALA A 109 -4.28 11.84 -0.66
C ALA A 109 -5.56 12.64 -0.33
N PRO A 110 -6.11 13.49 -1.20
CA PRO A 110 -7.49 13.93 -1.05
C PRO A 110 -8.46 12.73 -1.03
N PRO A 111 -9.59 12.77 -0.29
CA PRO A 111 -10.68 11.81 -0.44
C PRO A 111 -11.08 11.67 -1.91
N GLY A 112 -11.51 10.48 -2.33
CA GLY A 112 -12.03 10.31 -3.68
C GLY A 112 -13.52 10.62 -3.77
N ASP A 113 -13.99 10.94 -4.97
CA ASP A 113 -15.39 11.23 -5.29
C ASP A 113 -16.23 9.93 -5.38
N PHE A 114 -16.10 9.04 -4.38
CA PHE A 114 -16.80 7.75 -4.34
C PHE A 114 -18.16 7.85 -3.63
N TRP A 115 -18.33 8.87 -2.82
CA TRP A 115 -19.47 9.07 -1.94
C TRP A 115 -20.19 10.32 -2.44
N ASP A 116 -21.43 10.17 -2.91
CA ASP A 116 -22.28 11.34 -3.20
C ASP A 116 -22.42 12.16 -1.90
N GLU A 117 -22.23 13.47 -1.98
CA GLU A 117 -22.61 14.38 -0.90
C GLU A 117 -24.15 14.35 -0.79
N GLU A 118 -24.66 13.76 0.29
CA GLU A 118 -26.11 13.72 0.59
C GLU A 118 -26.66 15.10 0.97
#